data_AF-A0A852UW34-F1
#
_entry.id   AF-A0A852UW34-F1
#
_cell.length_a   1.000
_cell.length_b   1.000
_cell.length_c   1.000
_cell.angle_alpha   90.00
_cell.angle_beta   90.00
_cell.angle_gamma   90.00
#
_symmetry.space_group_name_H-M   'P 1'
#
loop_
_entity.id
_entity.type
_entity.pdbx_description
1 polymer ?
#
loop_
_entity_poly.entity_id
_entity_poly.type
_entity_poly.pdbx_seq_one_letter_code
_entity_poly.pdbx_strand_id
1 'polypeptide(L)'
;MVVLGVVLGMVLSVALSVAARWPRFEVVYRGEQPATVTYSDDSKHLLGLVRRRTLLGETHLIVVGRDPSLSYGHLVDIETSADTVRTTEWTTAGVRVVFDTGHELFVPARYFIGGR
;
A
#
# COMPACT_ATOMS: atom_id res chain seq x y z
N MET A 1 -13.55 -22.91 40.67
CA MET A 1 -13.31 -23.37 39.27
C MET A 1 -14.07 -22.53 38.24
N VAL A 2 -15.36 -22.24 38.44
CA VAL A 2 -16.17 -21.44 37.48
C VAL A 2 -15.65 -20.01 37.27
N VAL A 3 -15.29 -19.29 38.34
CA VAL A 3 -14.80 -17.89 38.25
C VAL A 3 -13.51 -17.78 37.44
N LEU A 4 -12.60 -18.75 37.58
CA LEU A 4 -11.34 -18.77 36.83
C LEU A 4 -11.60 -19.00 35.32
N GLY A 5 -12.54 -19.88 34.98
CA GLY A 5 -12.95 -20.12 33.59
C GLY A 5 -13.60 -18.89 32.94
N VAL A 6 -14.43 -18.15 33.69
CA VAL A 6 -15.06 -16.90 33.21
C VAL A 6 -14.01 -15.81 32.97
N VAL A 7 -13.08 -15.60 33.91
CA VAL A 7 -12.01 -14.61 33.75
C VAL A 7 -11.11 -14.95 32.57
N LEU A 8 -10.70 -16.22 32.44
CA LEU A 8 -9.87 -16.66 31.32
C LEU A 8 -10.58 -16.48 29.97
N GLY A 9 -11.88 -16.81 29.89
CA GLY A 9 -12.69 -16.59 28.71
C GLY A 9 -12.77 -15.12 28.32
N MET A 10 -13.00 -14.24 29.29
CA MET A 10 -13.05 -12.79 29.05
C MET A 10 -11.71 -12.24 28.54
N VAL A 11 -10.59 -12.63 29.16
CA VAL A 11 -9.24 -12.23 28.72
C VAL A 11 -8.97 -12.70 27.29
N LEU A 12 -9.32 -13.94 26.97
CA LEU A 12 -9.12 -14.50 25.63
C LEU A 12 -9.98 -13.76 24.59
N SER A 13 -11.25 -13.48 24.88
CA SER A 13 -12.13 -12.72 23.99
C SER A 13 -11.61 -11.31 23.74
N VAL A 14 -11.10 -10.63 24.77
CA VAL A 14 -10.48 -9.30 24.61
C VAL A 14 -9.23 -9.40 23.73
N ALA A 15 -8.36 -10.37 23.99
CA ALA A 15 -7.13 -10.56 23.21
C ALA A 15 -7.43 -10.86 21.73
N LEU A 16 -8.39 -11.73 21.44
CA LEU A 16 -8.86 -12.03 20.07
C LEU A 16 -9.44 -10.79 19.40
N SER A 17 -10.24 -10.01 20.11
CA SER A 17 -10.84 -8.77 19.56
C SER A 17 -9.77 -7.75 19.21
N VAL A 18 -8.76 -7.60 20.06
CA VAL A 18 -7.61 -6.71 19.82
C VAL A 18 -6.78 -7.20 18.64
N ALA A 19 -6.46 -8.50 18.58
CA ALA A 19 -5.71 -9.09 17.48
C ALA A 19 -6.45 -9.01 16.12
N ALA A 20 -7.78 -9.14 16.13
CA ALA A 20 -8.61 -9.00 14.94
C ALA A 20 -8.65 -7.57 14.40
N ARG A 21 -8.59 -6.57 15.30
CA ARG A 21 -8.54 -5.14 14.94
C ARG A 21 -7.12 -4.61 14.79
N TRP A 22 -6.10 -5.47 14.87
CA TRP A 22 -4.72 -5.04 14.81
C TRP A 22 -4.43 -4.36 13.47
N PRO A 23 -3.73 -3.20 13.46
CA PRO A 23 -3.38 -2.53 12.21
C PRO A 23 -2.61 -3.45 11.28
N ARG A 24 -2.97 -3.43 9.99
CA ARG A 24 -2.34 -4.27 8.96
C ARG A 24 -2.03 -3.43 7.73
N PHE A 25 -0.92 -3.77 7.10
CA PHE A 25 -0.50 -3.26 5.81
C PHE A 25 -0.56 -4.41 4.83
N GLU A 26 -1.29 -4.22 3.75
CA GLU A 26 -1.52 -5.24 2.73
C GLU A 26 -1.24 -4.62 1.36
N VAL A 27 -0.40 -5.28 0.57
CA VAL A 27 -0.16 -4.89 -0.83
C VAL A 27 -1.26 -5.53 -1.67
N VAL A 28 -2.18 -4.73 -2.18
CA VAL A 28 -3.34 -5.18 -2.97
C VAL A 28 -2.99 -5.26 -4.45
N TYR A 29 -2.06 -4.43 -4.92
CA TYR A 29 -1.55 -4.46 -6.29
C TYR A 29 -0.06 -4.17 -6.31
N ARG A 30 0.65 -4.79 -7.26
CA ARG A 30 2.07 -4.55 -7.56
C ARG A 30 2.26 -4.36 -9.06
N GLY A 31 2.89 -3.26 -9.44
CA GLY A 31 3.38 -2.99 -10.79
C GLY A 31 4.89 -2.78 -10.76
N GLU A 32 5.59 -3.27 -11.79
CA GLU A 32 7.04 -3.15 -11.88
C GLU A 32 7.45 -2.27 -13.05
N GLN A 33 8.51 -1.48 -12.87
CA GLN A 33 9.11 -0.70 -13.94
C GLN A 33 9.60 -1.65 -15.06
N PRO A 34 9.17 -1.46 -16.32
CA PRO A 34 9.64 -2.26 -17.43
C PRO A 34 11.10 -1.94 -17.77
N ALA A 35 11.81 -2.91 -18.34
CA ALA A 35 13.21 -2.75 -18.73
C ALA A 35 13.46 -1.69 -19.82
N THR A 36 12.40 -1.23 -20.49
CA THR A 36 12.44 -0.17 -21.51
C THR A 36 12.51 1.24 -20.93
N VAL A 37 12.21 1.41 -19.64
CA VAL A 37 12.27 2.69 -18.94
C VAL A 37 13.45 2.64 -17.98
N THR A 38 14.35 3.62 -18.07
CA THR A 38 15.47 3.79 -17.15
C THR A 38 15.43 5.20 -16.58
N TYR A 39 15.56 5.30 -15.26
CA TYR A 39 15.64 6.57 -14.55
C TYR A 39 17.09 6.94 -14.25
N SER A 40 17.33 8.20 -13.91
CA SER A 40 18.69 8.74 -13.74
C SER A 40 19.46 8.17 -12.54
N ASP A 41 18.81 7.42 -11.65
CA ASP A 41 19.45 6.75 -10.52
C ASP A 41 19.77 5.27 -10.80
N ASP A 42 19.62 4.83 -12.06
CA ASP A 42 19.85 3.47 -12.57
C ASP A 42 19.20 2.36 -11.73
N SER A 43 18.15 2.72 -10.97
CA SER A 43 17.48 1.84 -10.04
C SER A 43 16.15 1.37 -10.61
N LYS A 44 15.80 0.11 -10.35
CA LYS A 44 14.46 -0.40 -10.63
C LYS A 44 13.47 0.08 -9.59
N HIS A 45 12.33 0.58 -10.05
CA HIS A 45 11.25 1.03 -9.21
C HIS A 45 10.04 0.12 -9.31
N LEU A 46 9.26 0.16 -8.24
CA LEU A 46 8.07 -0.62 -8.02
C LEU A 46 6.95 0.33 -7.65
N LEU A 47 5.75 0.00 -8.09
CA LEU A 47 4.52 0.66 -7.68
C LEU A 47 3.67 -0.35 -6.90
N GLY A 48 3.19 0.09 -5.75
CA GLY A 48 2.27 -0.66 -4.90
C GLY A 48 1.00 0.11 -4.66
N LEU A 49 -0.15 -0.56 -4.77
CA LEU A 49 -1.36 -0.12 -4.06
C LEU A 49 -1.36 -0.82 -2.70
N VAL A 50 -1.25 -0.05 -1.64
CA VAL A 50 -1.20 -0.54 -0.27
C VAL A 50 -2.48 -0.15 0.45
N ARG A 51 -3.15 -1.16 0.98
CA ARG A 51 -4.27 -1.02 1.90
C ARG A 51 -3.73 -0.99 3.32
N ARG A 52 -3.99 0.10 4.02
CA ARG A 52 -3.64 0.27 5.42
C ARG A 52 -4.91 0.26 6.26
N ARG A 53 -5.07 -0.78 7.06
CA ARG A 53 -6.14 -0.84 8.07
C ARG A 53 -5.60 -0.33 9.40
N THR A 54 -6.31 0.62 9.98
CA THR A 54 -6.06 1.16 11.32
C THR A 54 -7.29 0.94 12.20
N LEU A 55 -7.18 1.26 13.49
CA LEU A 55 -8.33 1.20 14.40
C LEU A 55 -9.45 2.18 14.05
N LEU A 56 -9.12 3.26 13.32
CA LEU A 56 -10.02 4.36 12.95
C LEU A 56 -10.66 4.19 11.57
N GLY A 57 -10.16 3.25 10.76
CA GLY A 57 -10.63 3.07 9.39
C GLY A 57 -9.57 2.47 8.48
N GLU A 58 -9.90 2.39 7.21
CA GLU A 58 -9.06 1.85 6.15
C GLU A 58 -8.72 2.95 5.15
N THR A 59 -7.46 3.03 4.74
CA THR A 59 -6.96 3.99 3.76
C THR A 59 -6.18 3.27 2.68
N HIS A 60 -6.31 3.72 1.44
CA HIS A 60 -5.53 3.22 0.32
C HIS A 60 -4.42 4.22 -0.02
N LEU A 61 -3.24 3.69 -0.32
CA LEU A 61 -2.00 4.43 -0.54
C LEU A 61 -1.36 3.91 -1.81
N ILE A 62 -0.86 4.81 -2.65
CA ILE A 62 0.09 4.43 -3.69
C ILE A 62 1.50 4.62 -3.13
N VAL A 63 2.32 3.58 -3.23
CA VAL A 63 3.74 3.61 -2.89
C VAL A 63 4.55 3.43 -4.16
N VAL A 64 5.46 4.35 -4.45
CA VAL A 64 6.41 4.21 -5.57
C VAL A 64 7.82 4.31 -5.04
N GLY A 65 8.64 3.28 -5.28
CA GLY A 65 9.99 3.25 -4.71
C GLY A 65 10.80 2.04 -5.12
N ARG A 66 11.98 1.91 -4.51
CA ARG A 66 12.94 0.82 -4.78
C ARG A 66 12.78 -0.37 -3.84
N ASP A 67 12.10 -0.18 -2.72
CA ASP A 67 11.92 -1.21 -1.71
C ASP A 67 10.95 -2.30 -2.21
N PRO A 68 11.41 -3.55 -2.35
CA PRO A 68 10.56 -4.66 -2.79
C PRO A 68 9.38 -4.93 -1.85
N SER A 69 9.49 -4.56 -0.57
CA SER A 69 8.41 -4.75 0.40
C SER A 69 7.35 -3.65 0.34
N LEU A 70 7.57 -2.59 -0.45
CA LEU A 70 6.69 -1.42 -0.56
C LEU A 70 6.38 -0.77 0.81
N SER A 71 7.28 -0.95 1.77
CA SER A 71 7.22 -0.31 3.09
C SER A 71 7.83 1.09 3.07
N TYR A 72 8.67 1.37 2.06
CA TYR A 72 9.37 2.62 1.88
C TYR A 72 9.35 3.12 0.43
N GLY A 73 9.20 4.43 0.26
CA GLY A 73 9.17 5.09 -1.04
C GLY A 73 8.34 6.38 -0.98
N HIS A 74 7.99 6.88 -2.15
CA HIS A 74 7.06 7.99 -2.29
C HIS A 74 5.64 7.52 -2.01
N LEU A 75 4.97 8.17 -1.07
CA LEU A 75 3.63 7.84 -0.62
C LEU A 75 2.64 8.87 -1.15
N VAL A 76 1.57 8.40 -1.78
CA VAL A 76 0.45 9.23 -2.21
C VAL A 76 -0.82 8.67 -1.59
N ASP A 77 -1.47 9.47 -0.73
CA ASP A 77 -2.80 9.17 -0.23
C ASP A 77 -3.80 9.27 -1.38
N ILE A 78 -4.64 8.24 -1.53
CA ILE A 78 -5.75 8.27 -2.47
C ILE A 78 -7.06 8.27 -1.70
N GLU A 79 -7.85 9.33 -1.86
CA GLU A 79 -9.18 9.47 -1.25
C GLU A 79 -10.26 8.64 -1.95
N THR A 80 -9.90 8.00 -3.07
CA THR A 80 -10.83 7.15 -3.79
C THR A 80 -11.00 5.80 -3.09
N SER A 81 -12.22 5.27 -3.12
CA SER A 81 -12.51 3.89 -2.71
C SER A 81 -11.98 2.86 -3.70
N ALA A 82 -11.22 3.28 -4.72
CA ALA A 82 -10.61 2.38 -5.68
C ALA A 82 -9.58 1.49 -5.00
N ASP A 83 -9.96 0.23 -4.83
CA ASP A 83 -9.15 -0.82 -4.24
C ASP A 83 -8.38 -1.64 -5.29
N THR A 84 -8.61 -1.38 -6.58
CA THR A 84 -7.96 -2.08 -7.67
C THR A 84 -7.40 -1.15 -8.74
N VAL A 85 -6.21 -1.53 -9.23
CA VAL A 85 -5.53 -0.89 -10.36
C VAL A 85 -5.86 -1.67 -11.61
N ARG A 86 -6.38 -0.98 -12.63
CA ARG A 86 -6.66 -1.55 -13.95
C ARG A 86 -5.38 -1.70 -14.77
N THR A 87 -4.57 -0.64 -14.81
CA THR A 87 -3.32 -0.63 -15.57
C THR A 87 -2.35 0.40 -15.02
N THR A 88 -1.07 0.17 -15.28
CA THR A 88 0.02 1.10 -14.99
C THR A 88 0.86 1.33 -16.24
N GLU A 89 1.18 2.58 -16.52
CA GLU A 89 2.04 2.97 -17.62
C GLU A 89 3.27 3.70 -17.07
N TRP A 90 4.44 3.13 -17.32
CA TRP A 90 5.72 3.71 -16.90
C TRP A 90 6.32 4.51 -18.05
N THR A 91 6.80 5.70 -17.73
CA THR A 91 7.50 6.59 -18.66
C THR A 91 8.72 7.18 -17.96
N THR A 92 9.62 7.81 -18.73
CA THR A 92 10.75 8.56 -18.15
C THR A 92 10.30 9.75 -17.30
N ALA A 93 9.08 10.26 -17.50
CA ALA A 93 8.51 11.35 -16.72
C ALA A 93 7.89 10.90 -15.40
N GLY A 94 7.54 9.63 -15.24
CA GLY A 94 6.84 9.09 -14.07
C GLY A 94 5.98 7.88 -14.40
N VAL A 95 5.06 7.55 -13.49
CA VAL A 95 4.13 6.43 -13.64
C VAL A 95 2.69 6.92 -13.60
N ARG A 96 1.90 6.51 -14.58
CA ARG A 96 0.45 6.71 -14.62
C ARG A 96 -0.24 5.45 -14.11
N VAL A 97 -1.21 5.64 -13.23
CA VAL A 97 -2.04 4.59 -12.64
C VAL A 97 -3.48 4.86 -13.06
N VAL A 98 -4.13 3.88 -13.67
CA VAL A 98 -5.56 3.92 -13.98
C VAL A 98 -6.26 2.93 -13.08
N PHE A 99 -7.23 3.41 -12.32
CA PHE A 99 -8.04 2.59 -11.42
C PHE A 99 -9.22 1.96 -12.16
N ASP A 100 -9.80 0.89 -11.61
CA ASP A 100 -11.00 0.28 -12.22
C ASP A 100 -12.23 1.17 -12.19
N THR A 101 -12.24 2.19 -11.34
CA THR A 101 -13.26 3.23 -11.31
C THR A 101 -13.12 4.24 -12.46
N GLY A 102 -12.03 4.18 -13.23
CA GLY A 102 -11.71 5.12 -14.31
C GLY A 102 -10.97 6.38 -13.84
N HIS A 103 -10.70 6.54 -12.54
CA HIS A 103 -9.84 7.60 -12.05
C HIS A 103 -8.39 7.36 -12.49
N GLU A 104 -7.65 8.45 -12.69
CA GLU A 104 -6.25 8.41 -13.06
C GLU A 104 -5.41 9.17 -12.05
N LEU A 105 -4.25 8.61 -11.69
CA LEU A 105 -3.22 9.24 -10.89
C LEU A 105 -1.93 9.24 -11.70
N PHE A 106 -1.24 10.38 -11.75
CA PHE A 106 0.11 10.46 -12.27
C PHE A 106 1.08 10.80 -11.15
N VAL A 107 2.11 9.96 -10.97
CA VAL A 107 3.20 10.17 -10.02
C VAL A 107 4.47 10.54 -10.79
N PRO A 108 4.90 11.81 -10.76
CA PRO A 108 6.14 12.25 -11.41
C PRO A 108 7.39 11.57 -10.87
N ALA A 109 8.33 11.21 -11.77
CA ALA A 109 9.54 10.48 -11.42
C ALA A 109 10.46 11.23 -10.44
N ARG A 110 10.49 12.57 -10.52
CA ARG A 110 11.23 13.44 -9.59
C ARG A 110 10.85 13.26 -8.12
N TYR A 111 9.70 12.64 -7.84
CA TYR A 111 9.22 12.39 -6.49
C TYR A 111 9.49 10.97 -5.99
N PHE A 112 10.17 10.11 -6.74
CA PHE A 112 10.57 8.78 -6.21
C PHE A 112 12.00 8.40 -6.58
N ILE A 113 12.56 8.99 -7.65
CA ILE A 113 13.96 8.86 -8.03
C ILE A 113 14.85 9.36 -6.89
N GLY A 114 15.86 8.56 -6.52
CA GLY A 114 16.77 8.88 -5.43
C GLY A 114 16.23 8.52 -4.03
N GLY A 115 15.06 7.87 -3.93
CA GLY A 115 14.56 7.28 -2.69
C GLY A 115 13.81 8.22 -1.75
N ARG A 116 13.16 9.25 -2.31
CA ARG A 116 12.24 10.17 -1.63
C ARG A 116 10.99 10.29 -2.47
#